data_AF-A0A5C7ZV10-F1
#
_entry.id   AF-A0A5C7ZV10-F1
#
_cell.length_a   1.000
_cell.length_b   1.000
_cell.length_c   1.000
_cell.angle_alpha   90.00
_cell.angle_beta   90.00
_cell.angle_gamma   90.00
#
_symmetry.space_group_name_H-M   'P 1'
#
loop_
_entity.id
_entity.type
_entity.pdbx_description
1 polymer ?
#
loop_
_entity_poly.entity_id
_entity_poly.type
_entity_poly.pdbx_seq_one_letter_code
_entity_poly.pdbx_strand_id
1 'polypeptide(L)' 'MSVFDAPIARCDAVHELVLTDETQAECAREHDCPPGRICPLAGYFTETSGQTEGEEHVLLHRH' A
#
# COMPACT_ATOMS: atom_id res chain seq x y z
N MET A 1 -6.03 19.50 -4.63
CA MET A 1 -6.15 18.43 -3.62
C MET A 1 -5.95 17.13 -4.36
N SER A 2 -4.84 16.41 -4.13
CA SER A 2 -4.60 15.11 -4.77
C SER A 2 -5.41 14.06 -4.03
N VAL A 3 -6.29 13.36 -4.75
CA VAL A 3 -6.95 12.16 -4.21
C VAL A 3 -5.85 11.10 -4.07
N PHE A 4 -5.67 10.57 -2.87
CA PHE A 4 -4.86 9.36 -2.68
C PHE A 4 -5.70 8.19 -3.22
N ASP A 5 -5.44 7.79 -4.47
CA ASP A 5 -6.02 6.58 -5.09
C ASP A 5 -5.11 5.37 -4.83
N ALA A 6 -4.48 5.32 -3.66
CA ALA A 6 -3.66 4.17 -3.30
C ALA A 6 -4.58 2.97 -3.03
N PRO A 7 -4.26 1.79 -3.57
CA PRO A 7 -5.04 0.59 -3.29
C PRO A 7 -5.05 0.30 -1.78
N ILE A 8 -6.26 0.11 -1.24
CA ILE A 8 -6.51 -0.18 0.17
C ILE A 8 -7.21 -1.52 0.33
N ALA A 9 -6.81 -2.28 1.35
CA ALA A 9 -7.44 -3.55 1.71
C ALA A 9 -7.82 -3.57 3.19
N ARG A 10 -8.85 -4.35 3.52
CA ARG A 10 -9.24 -4.58 4.92
C ARG A 10 -8.39 -5.71 5.50
N CYS A 11 -7.62 -5.41 6.55
CA CYS A 11 -6.85 -6.41 7.27
C CYS A 11 -7.64 -6.97 8.46
N ASP A 12 -8.02 -8.25 8.39
CA ASP A 12 -8.74 -8.93 9.49
C ASP A 12 -7.84 -9.22 10.70
N ALA A 13 -6.51 -9.13 10.56
CA ALA A 13 -5.60 -9.35 11.69
C ALA A 13 -5.59 -8.17 12.68
N VAL A 14 -5.72 -6.95 12.17
CA VAL A 14 -5.67 -5.69 12.95
C VAL A 14 -7.00 -4.94 12.93
N HIS A 15 -7.97 -5.41 12.14
CA HIS A 15 -9.32 -4.84 12.00
C HIS A 15 -9.34 -3.42 11.43
N GLU A 16 -8.33 -3.06 10.64
CA GLU A 16 -8.15 -1.73 10.04
C GLU A 16 -8.04 -1.81 8.51
N LEU A 17 -8.14 -0.65 7.86
CA LEU A 17 -7.79 -0.51 6.44
C LEU A 17 -6.28 -0.27 6.35
N VAL A 18 -5.61 -1.04 5.51
CA VAL A 18 -4.16 -0.93 5.26
C VAL A 18 -3.93 -0.55 3.80
N LEU A 19 -2.87 0.21 3.54
CA LEU A 19 -2.45 0.49 2.17
C LEU A 19 -1.73 -0.75 1.63
N THR A 20 -1.99 -1.11 0.39
CA THR A 20 -1.31 -2.23 -0.27
C THR A 20 -0.26 -1.75 -1.27
N ASP A 21 -0.10 -0.44 -1.41
CA ASP A 21 0.98 0.23 -2.17
C ASP A 21 2.30 0.33 -1.39
N GLU A 22 2.30 -0.09 -0.13
CA GLU A 22 3.51 -0.25 0.68
C GLU A 22 3.98 -1.72 0.68
N THR A 23 5.22 -1.96 1.09
CA THR A 23 5.70 -3.33 1.25
C THR A 23 5.05 -3.99 2.47
N GLN A 24 4.90 -5.32 2.41
CA GLN A 24 4.40 -6.08 3.57
C GLN A 24 5.23 -5.83 4.85
N ALA A 25 6.53 -5.53 4.70
CA ALA A 25 7.42 -5.28 5.83
C ALA A 25 7.19 -3.89 6.48
N GLU A 26 6.73 -2.90 5.72
CA GLU A 26 6.32 -1.59 6.26
C GLU A 26 5.00 -1.70 6.98
N CYS A 27 3.98 -2.28 6.33
CA CYS A 27 2.69 -2.56 6.95
C CYS A 27 2.83 -3.33 8.27
N ALA A 28 3.71 -4.35 8.29
CA ALA A 28 3.97 -5.15 9.49
C ALA A 28 4.61 -4.33 10.62
N ARG A 29 5.45 -3.33 10.30
CA ARG A 29 6.04 -2.43 11.30
C ARG A 29 5.04 -1.39 11.80
N GLU A 30 4.21 -0.85 10.90
CA GLU A 30 3.24 0.20 11.23
C GLU A 30 2.11 -0.30 12.12
N HIS A 31 1.70 -1.55 11.93
CA HIS A 31 0.62 -2.18 12.70
C HIS A 31 1.10 -3.19 13.74
N ASP A 32 2.40 -3.22 14.07
CA ASP A 32 3.00 -4.14 15.05
C ASP A 32 2.56 -5.60 14.84
N CYS A 33 2.59 -6.06 13.57
CA CYS A 33 2.13 -7.39 13.22
C CYS A 33 2.96 -8.47 13.94
N PRO A 34 2.31 -9.48 14.56
CA PRO A 34 3.00 -10.47 15.36
C PRO A 34 3.95 -11.32 14.50
N PRO A 35 5.21 -11.54 14.94
CA PRO A 35 6.15 -12.35 14.19
C PRO A 35 5.69 -13.80 14.10
N GLY A 36 5.86 -14.43 12.94
CA GLY A 36 5.51 -15.83 12.70
C GLY A 36 4.06 -16.11 12.33
N ARG A 37 3.19 -15.08 12.26
CA ARG A 37 1.85 -15.22 11.69
C ARG A 37 1.92 -15.11 10.15
N ILE A 38 1.19 -15.97 9.45
CA ILE A 38 0.99 -15.82 8.00
C ILE A 38 0.08 -14.61 7.79
N CYS A 39 0.57 -13.60 7.07
CA CYS A 39 -0.21 -12.42 6.76
C CYS A 39 -1.40 -12.80 5.86
N PRO A 40 -2.65 -12.45 6.21
CA PRO A 40 -3.83 -12.76 5.39
C PRO A 40 -3.84 -12.00 4.06
N LEU A 41 -3.08 -10.91 3.98
CA LEU A 41 -2.91 -10.09 2.78
C LEU A 41 -1.55 -10.36 2.09
N ALA A 42 -0.87 -11.46 2.44
CA ALA A 42 0.35 -11.87 1.74
C ALA A 42 0.05 -12.04 0.24
N GLY A 43 0.72 -11.24 -0.60
CA GLY A 43 0.50 -11.19 -2.06
C GLY A 43 -0.37 -10.03 -2.56
N TYR A 44 -0.92 -9.20 -1.67
CA TYR A 44 -1.59 -7.94 -2.06
C TYR A 44 -0.65 -6.74 -2.04
N PHE A 45 0.41 -6.81 -1.23
CA PHE A 45 1.41 -5.74 -1.11
C PHE A 45 2.35 -5.70 -2.31
N THR A 46 2.81 -4.50 -2.67
CA THR A 46 3.89 -4.31 -3.64
C THR A 46 5.23 -4.84 -3.11
N GLU A 47 6.12 -5.23 -4.03
CA GLU A 47 7.51 -5.57 -3.70
C GLU A 47 8.34 -4.33 -3.35
N THR A 48 7.95 -3.15 -3.85
CA THR A 48 8.64 -1.87 -3.62
C THR A 48 7.64 -0.75 -3.36
N SER A 49 7.77 -0.06 -2.24
CA SER A 49 6.90 1.07 -1.88
C SER A 49 7.08 2.28 -2.76
N GLY A 50 5.97 2.98 -3.04
CA GLY A 50 5.97 4.19 -3.86
C GLY A 50 5.97 3.93 -5.36
N GLN A 51 5.66 2.70 -5.79
CA GLN A 51 5.38 2.40 -7.20
C GLN A 51 3.93 2.74 -7.52
N THR A 52 3.62 4.02 -7.64
CA THR A 52 2.38 4.42 -8.31
C THR A 52 2.53 4.00 -9.78
N GLU A 53 1.87 2.93 -10.22
CA GLU A 53 1.69 2.66 -11.65
C GLU A 53 0.79 3.77 -12.21
N GLY A 54 1.40 4.92 -12.50
CA GLY A 54 0.66 6.15 -12.75
C GLY A 54 1.47 7.44 -12.72
N GLU A 55 2.78 7.41 -13.01
CA GLU A 55 3.47 8.60 -13.54
C GLU A 55 3.07 8.85 -15.01
N GLU A 56 1.78 8.94 -15.28
CA GLU A 56 1.24 9.51 -16.52
C GLU A 56 0.16 10.54 -16.24
N HIS A 57 0.31 11.36 -15.19
CA HIS A 57 -0.35 12.67 -15.19
C HIS A 57 0.47 13.68 -16.01
N VAL A 58 0.41 13.46 -17.33
CA VAL A 58 0.34 14.47 -18.37
C VAL A 58 1.48 15.49 -18.43
N LEU A 59 2.33 15.26 -19.42
CA LEU A 59 3.02 16.26 -20.23
C LEU A 59 2.04 17.32 -20.79
N LEU A 60 1.52 18.24 -19.97
CA LEU A 60 0.82 19.47 -20.41
C LEU A 60 1.01 20.59 -19.38
N HIS A 61 2.22 21.16 -19.34
CA HIS A 61 2.36 22.60 -19.21
C HIS A 61 3.22 23.12 -20.36
N ARG A 62 2.74 22.87 -21.58
CA ARG A 62 3.11 23.70 -22.72
C ARG A 62 2.12 24.85 -22.78
N HIS A 63 2.49 25.99 -22.21
CA HIS A 63 2.22 27.30 -22.82
C HIS A 63 3.15 28.37 -22.24
#